data_AF-A0A8T5J6T3-F1
#
_entry.id   AF-A0A8T5J6T3-F1
#
_cell.length_a   1.000
_cell.length_b   1.000
_cell.length_c   1.000
_cell.angle_alpha   90.00
_cell.angle_beta   90.00
_cell.angle_gamma   90.00
#
_symmetry.space_group_name_H-M   'P 1'
#
loop_
_entity.id
_entity.type
_entity.pdbx_description
1 polymer ?
#
loop_
_entity_poly.entity_id
_entity_poly.type
_entity_poly.pdbx_seq_one_letter_code
_entity_poly.pdbx_strand_id
1 'polypeptide(L)'
;MEELLSDARKKLYAEKPKQAYEFAMVIPDQLSASDDAMIVAEESVIEAARQLKTADGINKEMLSSRLEGAEEALSSGNHSQAKGLSDGIVREIVAEREAMDDVRRALRQKVHLISRWSEREDASDWDKRLTDIEASVDSQEWTHAATLLERLTKDLDSEGKASDESSELLDFVMDEWNTLRNQCDASNIGVEDEDRRSTEEAISLAKDALKAGRIDESLESLGLADGFMEKLRRRV
;
A
#
# COMPACT_ATOMS: atom_id res chain seq x y z
N MET A 1 -24.45 -30.40 24.31
CA MET A 1 -25.81 -30.97 24.21
C MET A 1 -25.98 -32.24 25.06
N GLU A 2 -25.18 -33.29 24.86
CA GLU A 2 -25.20 -34.49 25.73
C GLU A 2 -24.95 -34.15 27.21
N GLU A 3 -24.11 -33.15 27.49
CA GLU A 3 -23.78 -32.73 28.85
C GLU A 3 -24.98 -32.11 29.60
N LEU A 4 -25.73 -31.22 28.95
CA LEU A 4 -26.97 -30.61 29.47
C LEU A 4 -28.07 -31.65 29.72
N LEU A 5 -28.18 -32.62 28.81
CA LEU A 5 -29.13 -33.73 28.91
C LEU A 5 -28.72 -34.73 30.01
N SER A 6 -27.42 -35.00 30.13
CA SER A 6 -26.81 -35.76 31.23
C SER A 6 -27.05 -35.06 32.57
N ASP A 7 -26.87 -33.75 32.64
CA ASP A 7 -27.02 -32.99 33.87
C ASP A 7 -28.48 -32.86 34.30
N ALA A 8 -29.40 -32.66 33.35
CA ALA A 8 -30.83 -32.78 33.60
C ALA A 8 -31.18 -34.17 34.17
N ARG A 9 -30.65 -35.26 33.59
CA ARG A 9 -30.83 -36.63 34.10
C ARG A 9 -30.26 -36.81 35.50
N LYS A 10 -29.02 -36.36 35.77
CA LYS A 10 -28.39 -36.42 37.09
C LYS A 10 -29.22 -35.69 38.16
N LYS A 11 -29.78 -34.53 37.83
CA LYS A 11 -30.66 -33.78 38.75
C LYS A 11 -31.98 -34.49 39.01
N LEU A 12 -32.51 -35.19 38.01
CA LEU A 12 -33.69 -36.03 38.16
C LEU A 12 -33.42 -37.23 39.10
N TYR A 13 -32.29 -37.93 38.89
CA TYR A 13 -31.86 -39.04 39.75
C TYR A 13 -31.53 -38.62 41.20
N ALA A 14 -31.14 -37.36 41.41
CA ALA A 14 -30.90 -36.77 42.73
C ALA A 14 -32.16 -36.20 43.39
N GLU A 15 -33.35 -36.54 42.90
CA GLU A 15 -34.65 -36.05 43.40
C GLU A 15 -34.79 -34.52 43.40
N LYS A 16 -34.16 -33.83 42.44
CA LYS A 16 -34.26 -32.37 42.24
C LYS A 16 -35.03 -32.04 40.96
N PRO A 17 -36.35 -32.31 40.88
CA PRO A 17 -37.13 -32.22 39.65
C PRO A 17 -37.21 -30.78 39.10
N LYS A 18 -37.25 -29.76 39.97
CA LYS A 18 -37.27 -28.36 39.53
C LYS A 18 -35.98 -27.95 38.80
N GLN A 19 -34.82 -28.35 39.33
CA GLN A 19 -33.53 -28.08 38.69
C GLN A 19 -33.40 -28.89 37.39
N ALA A 20 -33.82 -30.16 37.38
CA ALA A 20 -33.83 -30.97 36.17
C ALA A 20 -34.68 -30.34 35.05
N TYR A 21 -35.86 -29.81 35.40
CA TYR A 21 -36.73 -29.07 34.48
C TYR A 21 -36.07 -27.78 33.96
N GLU A 22 -35.39 -27.01 34.83
CA GLU A 22 -34.65 -25.81 34.42
C GLU A 22 -33.57 -26.12 33.37
N PHE A 23 -32.82 -27.21 33.52
CA PHE A 23 -31.86 -27.65 32.51
C PHE A 23 -32.55 -28.17 31.24
N ALA A 24 -33.63 -28.94 31.38
CA ALA A 24 -34.32 -29.54 30.25
C ALA A 24 -35.10 -28.52 29.39
N MET A 25 -35.66 -27.47 29.98
CA MET A 25 -36.49 -26.50 29.24
C MET A 25 -35.69 -25.66 28.24
N VAL A 26 -34.37 -25.52 28.45
CA VAL A 26 -33.48 -24.73 27.59
C VAL A 26 -32.95 -25.55 26.41
N ILE A 27 -33.07 -26.89 26.47
CA ILE A 27 -32.57 -27.80 25.41
C ILE A 27 -33.25 -27.55 24.06
N PRO A 28 -34.59 -27.40 23.95
CA PRO A 28 -35.24 -27.09 22.68
C PRO A 28 -34.74 -25.78 22.05
N ASP A 29 -34.58 -24.73 22.85
CA ASP A 29 -34.09 -23.43 22.37
C ASP A 29 -32.64 -23.52 21.88
N GLN A 30 -31.78 -24.25 22.60
CA GLN A 30 -30.39 -24.51 22.20
C GLN A 30 -30.30 -25.37 20.94
N LEU A 31 -31.20 -26.34 20.76
CA LEU A 31 -31.29 -27.15 19.55
C LEU A 31 -31.72 -26.29 18.37
N SER A 32 -32.77 -25.49 18.52
CA SER A 32 -33.23 -24.55 17.48
C SER A 32 -32.12 -23.57 17.09
N ALA A 33 -31.41 -23.01 18.06
CA ALA A 33 -30.30 -22.10 17.78
C ALA A 33 -29.13 -22.79 17.05
N SER A 34 -28.90 -24.08 17.32
CA SER A 34 -27.91 -24.88 16.60
C SER A 34 -28.34 -25.16 15.16
N ASP A 35 -29.62 -25.48 14.94
CA ASP A 35 -30.18 -25.70 13.61
C ASP A 35 -30.12 -24.41 12.77
N ASP A 36 -30.46 -23.27 13.37
CA ASP A 36 -30.33 -21.95 12.74
C ASP A 36 -28.86 -21.64 12.37
N ALA A 37 -27.92 -21.94 13.27
CA ALA A 37 -26.49 -21.74 13.02
C ALA A 37 -25.97 -22.65 11.90
N MET A 38 -26.48 -23.88 11.80
CA MET A 38 -26.17 -24.81 10.71
C MET A 38 -26.64 -24.24 9.37
N ILE A 39 -27.90 -23.82 9.26
CA ILE A 39 -28.49 -23.25 8.04
C ILE A 39 -27.67 -22.04 7.57
N VAL A 40 -27.35 -21.12 8.48
CA VAL A 40 -26.57 -19.92 8.15
C VAL A 40 -25.16 -20.29 7.65
N ALA A 41 -24.52 -21.30 8.25
CA ALA A 41 -23.21 -21.76 7.82
C ALA A 41 -23.26 -22.42 6.44
N GLU A 42 -24.26 -23.25 6.16
CA GLU A 42 -24.49 -23.86 4.84
C GLU A 42 -24.68 -22.79 3.76
N GLU A 43 -25.55 -21.80 4.01
CA GLU A 43 -25.78 -20.69 3.09
C GLU A 43 -24.50 -19.90 2.81
N SER A 44 -23.69 -19.66 3.85
CA SER A 44 -22.42 -18.93 3.72
C SER A 44 -21.42 -19.69 2.85
N VAL A 45 -21.28 -21.01 3.03
CA VAL A 45 -20.40 -21.86 2.21
C VAL A 45 -20.86 -21.88 0.76
N ILE A 46 -22.17 -22.03 0.51
CA ILE A 46 -22.74 -22.03 -0.84
C ILE A 46 -22.48 -20.70 -1.54
N GLU A 47 -22.68 -19.58 -0.85
CA GLU A 47 -22.43 -18.25 -1.41
C GLU A 47 -20.94 -18.02 -1.69
N ALA A 48 -20.05 -18.40 -0.78
CA ALA A 48 -18.60 -18.33 -0.99
C ALA A 48 -18.17 -19.16 -2.21
N ALA A 49 -18.67 -20.40 -2.33
CA ALA A 49 -18.41 -21.27 -3.48
C ALA A 49 -18.91 -20.66 -4.79
N ARG A 50 -20.12 -20.09 -4.77
CA ARG A 50 -20.72 -19.43 -5.93
C ARG A 50 -19.90 -18.22 -6.36
N GLN A 51 -19.52 -17.34 -5.44
CA GLN A 51 -18.72 -16.16 -5.74
C GLN A 51 -17.33 -16.54 -6.24
N LEU A 52 -16.68 -17.53 -5.63
CA LEU A 52 -15.37 -18.01 -6.08
C LEU A 52 -15.44 -18.57 -7.51
N LYS A 53 -16.52 -19.29 -7.83
CA LYS A 53 -16.75 -19.81 -9.17
C LYS A 53 -16.88 -18.69 -10.21
N THR A 54 -17.58 -17.60 -9.88
CA THR A 54 -17.81 -16.46 -10.79
C THR A 54 -16.72 -15.37 -10.72
N ALA A 55 -15.75 -15.51 -9.83
CA ALA A 55 -14.61 -14.60 -9.65
C ALA A 55 -13.57 -14.73 -10.78
N ASP A 56 -13.90 -14.32 -11.99
CA ASP A 56 -12.97 -14.39 -13.12
C ASP A 56 -11.85 -13.35 -12.99
N GLY A 57 -10.64 -13.76 -13.37
CA GLY A 57 -9.47 -12.90 -13.40
C GLY A 57 -8.78 -12.69 -12.05
N ILE A 58 -9.12 -13.47 -11.01
CA ILE A 58 -8.49 -13.45 -9.68
C ILE A 58 -7.80 -14.79 -9.45
N ASN A 59 -6.65 -14.79 -8.77
CA ASN A 59 -5.99 -16.02 -8.34
C ASN A 59 -6.85 -16.77 -7.32
N LYS A 60 -7.28 -17.99 -7.66
CA LYS A 60 -8.21 -18.79 -6.85
C LYS A 60 -7.52 -19.84 -5.97
N GLU A 61 -6.21 -20.06 -6.10
CA GLU A 61 -5.54 -21.23 -5.51
C GLU A 61 -5.74 -21.31 -3.98
N MET A 62 -5.40 -20.23 -3.27
CA MET A 62 -5.57 -20.14 -1.82
C MET A 62 -7.05 -20.09 -1.39
N LEU A 63 -7.90 -19.41 -2.17
CA LEU A 63 -9.33 -19.31 -1.88
C LEU A 63 -10.04 -20.66 -2.02
N SER A 64 -9.64 -21.47 -3.01
CA SER A 64 -10.14 -22.83 -3.21
C SER A 64 -9.75 -23.74 -2.04
N SER A 65 -8.49 -23.71 -1.60
CA SER A 65 -8.07 -24.48 -0.42
C SER A 65 -8.81 -24.07 0.86
N ARG A 66 -9.07 -22.76 1.04
CA ARG A 66 -9.87 -22.28 2.18
C ARG A 66 -11.34 -22.68 2.08
N LEU A 67 -11.89 -22.79 0.87
CA LEU A 67 -13.26 -23.27 0.66
C LEU A 67 -13.38 -24.75 1.05
N GLU A 68 -12.41 -25.58 0.66
CA GLU A 68 -12.35 -26.99 1.09
C GLU A 68 -12.33 -27.11 2.63
N GLY A 69 -11.55 -26.27 3.31
CA GLY A 69 -11.55 -26.22 4.78
C GLY A 69 -12.88 -25.75 5.39
N ALA A 70 -13.63 -24.88 4.69
CA ALA A 70 -14.96 -24.46 5.12
C ALA A 70 -15.98 -25.59 4.97
N GLU A 71 -15.91 -26.35 3.88
CA GLU A 71 -16.74 -27.53 3.63
C GLU A 71 -16.44 -28.65 4.63
N GLU A 72 -15.17 -28.89 4.96
CA GLU A 72 -14.76 -29.85 5.99
C GLU A 72 -15.29 -29.45 7.38
N ALA A 73 -15.14 -28.18 7.75
CA ALA A 73 -15.67 -27.65 9.01
C ALA A 73 -17.19 -27.81 9.11
N LEU A 74 -17.90 -27.58 8.00
CA LEU A 74 -19.35 -27.75 7.91
C LEU A 74 -19.75 -29.21 8.13
N SER A 75 -19.08 -30.14 7.42
CA SER A 75 -19.34 -31.58 7.54
C SER A 75 -19.02 -32.14 8.93
N SER A 76 -18.09 -31.51 9.65
CA SER A 76 -17.68 -31.88 11.01
C SER A 76 -18.59 -31.27 12.10
N GLY A 77 -19.62 -30.50 11.73
CA GLY A 77 -20.52 -29.83 12.68
C GLY A 77 -19.95 -28.54 13.28
N ASN A 78 -18.81 -28.04 12.79
CA ASN A 78 -18.18 -26.79 13.23
C ASN A 78 -18.75 -25.59 12.44
N HIS A 79 -20.04 -25.32 12.61
CA HIS A 79 -20.78 -24.31 11.84
C HIS A 79 -20.19 -22.89 11.97
N SER A 80 -19.71 -22.51 13.16
CA SER A 80 -19.09 -21.20 13.38
C SER A 80 -17.80 -21.00 12.58
N GLN A 81 -16.98 -22.05 12.46
CA GLN A 81 -15.75 -22.03 11.69
C GLN A 81 -16.04 -22.02 10.18
N ALA A 82 -16.97 -22.87 9.72
CA ALA A 82 -17.41 -22.91 8.33
C ALA A 82 -17.90 -21.54 7.85
N LYS A 83 -18.74 -20.88 8.65
CA LYS A 83 -19.20 -19.52 8.40
C LYS A 83 -18.04 -18.53 8.33
N GLY A 84 -17.17 -18.52 9.34
CA GLY A 84 -16.05 -17.56 9.41
C GLY A 84 -15.08 -17.66 8.23
N LEU A 85 -14.79 -18.89 7.78
CA LEU A 85 -13.96 -19.12 6.59
C LEU A 85 -14.64 -18.61 5.32
N SER A 86 -15.93 -18.91 5.16
CA SER A 86 -16.75 -18.50 4.01
C SER A 86 -16.88 -16.97 3.91
N ASP A 87 -17.20 -16.31 5.03
CA ASP A 87 -17.27 -14.84 5.12
C ASP A 87 -15.90 -14.20 4.83
N GLY A 88 -14.82 -14.89 5.18
CA GLY A 88 -13.46 -14.48 4.84
C GLY A 88 -13.19 -14.53 3.33
N ILE A 89 -13.60 -15.62 2.66
CA ILE A 89 -13.45 -15.79 1.21
C ILE A 89 -14.23 -14.71 0.44
N VAL A 90 -15.48 -14.47 0.82
CA VAL A 90 -16.32 -13.43 0.19
C VAL A 90 -15.68 -12.05 0.31
N ARG A 91 -15.20 -11.69 1.51
CA ARG A 91 -14.53 -10.39 1.72
C ARG A 91 -13.27 -10.24 0.88
N GLU A 92 -12.48 -11.31 0.75
CA GLU A 92 -11.26 -11.30 -0.04
C GLU A 92 -11.56 -11.18 -1.54
N ILE A 93 -12.57 -11.88 -2.06
CA ILE A 93 -13.03 -11.74 -3.45
C ILE A 93 -13.47 -10.30 -3.73
N VAL A 94 -14.20 -9.67 -2.80
CA VAL A 94 -14.61 -8.27 -2.94
C VAL A 94 -13.39 -7.35 -3.00
N ALA A 95 -12.44 -7.51 -2.07
CA ALA A 95 -11.21 -6.72 -2.04
C ALA A 95 -10.38 -6.88 -3.32
N GLU A 96 -10.25 -8.11 -3.83
CA GLU A 96 -9.56 -8.40 -5.09
C GLU A 96 -10.25 -7.73 -6.29
N ARG A 97 -11.58 -7.70 -6.34
CA ARG A 97 -12.33 -7.01 -7.41
C ARG A 97 -12.17 -5.50 -7.36
N GLU A 98 -12.25 -4.91 -6.17
CA GLU A 98 -12.05 -3.46 -5.98
C GLU A 98 -10.63 -3.07 -6.39
N ALA A 99 -9.63 -3.82 -5.92
CA ALA A 99 -8.23 -3.61 -6.29
C ALA A 99 -7.99 -3.80 -7.80
N MET A 100 -8.66 -4.77 -8.43
CA MET A 100 -8.57 -5.00 -9.87
C MET A 100 -8.97 -3.76 -10.67
N ASP A 101 -10.11 -3.14 -10.33
CA ASP A 101 -10.60 -1.97 -11.04
C ASP A 101 -9.67 -0.77 -10.87
N ASP A 102 -9.14 -0.56 -9.67
CA ASP A 102 -8.20 0.52 -9.37
C ASP A 102 -6.85 0.34 -10.08
N VAL A 103 -6.25 -0.84 -9.99
CA VAL A 103 -4.97 -1.14 -10.64
C VAL A 103 -5.10 -1.04 -12.16
N ARG A 104 -6.16 -1.60 -12.75
CA ARG A 104 -6.40 -1.47 -14.20
C ARG A 104 -6.58 -0.03 -14.63
N ARG A 105 -7.30 0.77 -13.84
CA ARG A 105 -7.47 2.20 -14.12
C ARG A 105 -6.14 2.94 -14.10
N ALA A 106 -5.30 2.69 -13.11
CA ALA A 106 -3.98 3.29 -13.02
C ALA A 106 -3.06 2.85 -14.16
N LEU A 107 -3.02 1.55 -14.49
CA LEU A 107 -2.18 1.03 -15.58
C LEU A 107 -2.61 1.54 -16.96
N ARG A 108 -3.89 1.85 -17.19
CA ARG A 108 -4.34 2.56 -18.41
C ARG A 108 -3.70 3.95 -18.55
N GLN A 109 -3.34 4.57 -17.43
CA GLN A 109 -2.70 5.89 -17.38
C GLN A 109 -1.18 5.79 -17.14
N LYS A 110 -0.58 4.61 -17.31
CA LYS A 110 0.84 4.38 -16.97
C LYS A 110 1.82 5.28 -17.70
N VAL A 111 1.46 5.79 -18.88
CA VAL A 111 2.30 6.77 -19.60
C VAL A 111 2.52 8.04 -18.78
N HIS A 112 1.51 8.50 -18.04
CA HIS A 112 1.64 9.65 -17.15
C HIS A 112 2.47 9.35 -15.90
N LEU A 113 2.43 8.11 -15.43
CA LEU A 113 3.34 7.67 -14.37
C LEU A 113 4.78 7.72 -14.90
N ILE A 114 5.07 7.02 -16.01
CA ILE A 114 6.42 6.92 -16.60
C ILE A 114 7.03 8.29 -16.89
N SER A 115 6.23 9.26 -17.37
CA SER A 115 6.73 10.61 -17.64
C SER A 115 7.28 11.33 -16.39
N ARG A 116 6.92 10.91 -15.17
CA ARG A 116 7.44 11.51 -13.92
C ARG A 116 8.88 11.12 -13.63
N TRP A 117 9.39 10.02 -14.20
CA TRP A 117 10.75 9.55 -13.94
C TRP A 117 11.59 9.26 -15.17
N SER A 118 11.03 9.37 -16.39
CA SER A 118 11.72 8.98 -17.63
C SER A 118 13.04 9.70 -17.93
N GLU A 119 13.24 10.90 -17.37
CA GLU A 119 14.46 11.68 -17.57
C GLU A 119 15.45 11.56 -16.40
N ARG A 120 15.10 10.82 -15.36
CA ARG A 120 15.90 10.66 -14.16
C ARG A 120 16.90 9.52 -14.30
N GLU A 121 17.98 9.57 -13.55
CA GLU A 121 19.00 8.51 -13.58
C GLU A 121 18.50 7.21 -12.92
N ASP A 122 17.64 7.34 -11.90
CA ASP A 122 17.01 6.24 -11.19
C ASP A 122 15.80 5.65 -11.92
N ALA A 123 15.52 6.08 -13.16
CA ALA A 123 14.38 5.61 -13.96
C ALA A 123 14.26 4.08 -14.01
N SER A 124 15.41 3.38 -14.08
CA SER A 124 15.43 1.92 -14.14
C SER A 124 14.88 1.25 -12.87
N ASP A 125 14.97 1.89 -11.71
CA ASP A 125 14.44 1.35 -10.46
C ASP A 125 12.92 1.56 -10.37
N TRP A 126 12.42 2.68 -10.88
CA TRP A 126 10.98 2.92 -11.06
C TRP A 126 10.35 1.95 -12.06
N ASP A 127 11.03 1.69 -13.17
CA ASP A 127 10.58 0.73 -14.19
C ASP A 127 10.51 -0.70 -13.63
N LYS A 128 11.47 -1.11 -12.79
CA LYS A 128 11.41 -2.41 -12.08
C LYS A 128 10.18 -2.49 -11.18
N ARG A 129 9.93 -1.46 -10.36
CA ARG A 129 8.74 -1.42 -9.49
C ARG A 129 7.44 -1.49 -10.29
N LEU A 130 7.36 -0.82 -11.45
CA LEU A 130 6.21 -0.93 -12.35
C LEU A 130 6.09 -2.35 -12.93
N THR A 131 7.21 -2.97 -13.27
CA THR A 131 7.24 -4.36 -13.75
C THR A 131 6.75 -5.34 -12.68
N ASP A 132 7.10 -5.13 -11.41
CA ASP A 132 6.61 -5.96 -10.29
C ASP A 132 5.08 -5.84 -10.10
N ILE A 133 4.52 -4.64 -10.34
CA ILE A 133 3.07 -4.43 -10.36
C ILE A 133 2.44 -5.21 -11.53
N GLU A 134 3.02 -5.11 -12.73
CA GLU A 134 2.53 -5.85 -13.91
C GLU A 134 2.62 -7.37 -13.71
N ALA A 135 3.69 -7.87 -13.09
CA ALA A 135 3.84 -9.30 -12.76
C ALA A 135 2.78 -9.78 -11.74
N SER A 136 2.43 -8.94 -10.76
CA SER A 136 1.35 -9.23 -9.81
C SER A 136 -0.01 -9.26 -10.49
N VAL A 137 -0.23 -8.36 -11.46
CA VAL A 137 -1.43 -8.35 -12.32
C VAL A 137 -1.53 -9.60 -13.18
N ASP A 138 -0.43 -10.01 -13.80
CA ASP A 138 -0.36 -11.23 -14.61
C ASP A 138 -0.64 -12.48 -13.75
N SER A 139 -0.21 -12.45 -12.49
CA SER A 139 -0.49 -13.48 -11.48
C SER A 139 -1.89 -13.39 -10.87
N GLN A 140 -2.69 -12.39 -11.27
CA GLN A 140 -4.06 -12.14 -10.78
C GLN A 140 -4.15 -11.87 -9.27
N GLU A 141 -3.10 -11.28 -8.70
CA GLU A 141 -2.97 -10.89 -7.28
C GLU A 141 -3.20 -9.37 -7.15
N TRP A 142 -4.47 -8.95 -7.19
CA TRP A 142 -4.82 -7.54 -7.36
C TRP A 142 -4.61 -6.74 -6.09
N THR A 143 -4.91 -7.29 -4.91
CA THR A 143 -4.65 -6.58 -3.64
C THR A 143 -3.15 -6.35 -3.42
N HIS A 144 -2.32 -7.30 -3.85
CA HIS A 144 -0.87 -7.15 -3.84
C HIS A 144 -0.42 -6.07 -4.83
N ALA A 145 -0.88 -6.13 -6.08
CA ALA A 145 -0.59 -5.12 -7.10
C ALA A 145 -1.02 -3.72 -6.67
N ALA A 146 -2.19 -3.58 -6.02
CA ALA A 146 -2.69 -2.31 -5.49
C ALA A 146 -1.78 -1.75 -4.39
N THR A 147 -1.29 -2.61 -3.49
CA THR A 147 -0.34 -2.20 -2.44
C THR A 147 0.98 -1.71 -3.04
N LEU A 148 1.50 -2.40 -4.06
CA LEU A 148 2.72 -1.99 -4.77
C LEU A 148 2.52 -0.66 -5.50
N LEU A 149 1.38 -0.49 -6.17
CA LEU A 149 1.02 0.75 -6.85
C LEU A 149 0.89 1.93 -5.88
N GLU A 150 0.21 1.73 -4.73
CA GLU A 150 0.08 2.76 -3.70
C GLU A 150 1.46 3.23 -3.22
N ARG A 151 2.36 2.28 -2.92
CA ARG A 151 3.75 2.58 -2.53
C ARG A 151 4.49 3.35 -3.61
N LEU A 152 4.42 2.90 -4.86
CA LEU A 152 5.02 3.58 -6.02
C LEU A 152 4.54 5.04 -6.09
N THR A 153 3.23 5.27 -6.03
CA THR A 153 2.66 6.62 -6.13
C THR A 153 3.04 7.51 -4.95
N LYS A 154 3.05 6.95 -3.73
CA LYS A 154 3.43 7.67 -2.52
C LYS A 154 4.89 8.11 -2.56
N ASP A 155 5.79 7.23 -2.99
CA ASP A 155 7.21 7.56 -3.10
C ASP A 155 7.44 8.62 -4.18
N LEU A 156 6.78 8.49 -5.35
CA LEU A 156 6.83 9.50 -6.42
C LEU A 156 6.34 10.87 -5.95
N ASP A 157 5.29 10.91 -5.13
CA ASP A 157 4.77 12.17 -4.58
C ASP A 157 5.71 12.77 -3.54
N SER A 158 6.39 11.95 -2.75
CA SER A 158 7.41 12.40 -1.81
C SER A 158 8.61 13.02 -2.54
N GLU A 159 9.10 12.35 -3.57
CA GLU A 159 10.23 12.85 -4.36
C GLU A 159 9.86 14.05 -5.22
N GLY A 160 8.64 14.09 -5.76
CA GLY A 160 8.13 15.27 -6.46
C GLY A 160 8.19 16.51 -5.58
N LYS A 161 7.74 16.41 -4.33
CA LYS A 161 7.83 17.51 -3.36
C LYS A 161 9.27 17.91 -3.06
N ALA A 162 10.16 16.94 -2.85
CA ALA A 162 11.57 17.21 -2.58
C ALA A 162 12.25 17.90 -3.79
N SER A 163 11.88 17.51 -5.01
CA SER A 163 12.32 18.14 -6.25
C SER A 163 11.79 19.57 -6.39
N ASP A 164 10.51 19.80 -6.07
CA ASP A 164 9.91 21.14 -6.12
C ASP A 164 10.60 22.07 -5.13
N GLU A 165 10.78 21.64 -3.88
CA GLU A 165 11.49 22.40 -2.83
C GLU A 165 12.94 22.72 -3.22
N SER A 166 13.65 21.75 -3.81
CA SER A 166 15.03 21.94 -4.27
C SER A 166 15.12 22.84 -5.50
N SER A 167 14.11 22.82 -6.37
CA SER A 167 14.00 23.74 -7.51
C SER A 167 13.79 25.18 -7.03
N GLU A 168 12.90 25.40 -6.05
CA GLU A 168 12.69 26.71 -5.45
C GLU A 168 13.98 27.26 -4.82
N LEU A 169 14.75 26.41 -4.15
CA LEU A 169 16.04 26.81 -3.58
C LEU A 169 17.08 27.14 -4.67
N LEU A 170 17.16 26.33 -5.73
CA LEU A 170 18.04 26.60 -6.87
C LEU A 170 17.71 27.95 -7.52
N ASP A 171 16.43 28.22 -7.76
CA ASP A 171 15.97 29.50 -8.33
C ASP A 171 16.36 30.68 -7.44
N PHE A 172 16.18 30.55 -6.13
CA PHE A 172 16.61 31.56 -5.16
C PHE A 172 18.13 31.81 -5.22
N VAL A 173 18.95 30.77 -5.19
CA VAL A 173 20.42 30.89 -5.28
C VAL A 173 20.84 31.50 -6.61
N MET A 174 20.18 31.15 -7.71
CA MET A 174 20.44 31.74 -9.02
C MET A 174 20.15 33.25 -9.05
N ASP A 175 19.06 33.70 -8.45
CA ASP A 175 18.71 35.11 -8.34
C ASP A 175 19.69 35.89 -7.46
N GLU A 176 20.07 35.33 -6.31
CA GLU A 176 21.10 35.90 -5.45
C GLU A 176 22.46 35.99 -6.17
N TRP A 177 22.82 34.93 -6.92
CA TRP A 177 24.04 34.90 -7.69
C TRP A 177 24.04 35.96 -8.80
N ASN A 178 22.94 36.12 -9.52
CA ASN A 178 22.82 37.17 -10.54
C ASN A 178 23.08 38.56 -9.96
N THR A 179 22.55 38.84 -8.77
CA THR A 179 22.79 40.11 -8.07
C THR A 179 24.25 40.25 -7.67
N LEU A 180 24.83 39.24 -7.03
CA LEU A 180 26.20 39.27 -6.55
C LEU A 180 27.22 39.31 -7.70
N ARG A 181 26.96 38.62 -8.81
CA ARG A 181 27.79 38.64 -10.03
C ARG A 181 27.93 40.06 -10.58
N ASN A 182 26.83 40.83 -10.61
CA ASN A 182 26.86 42.23 -11.03
C ASN A 182 27.71 43.09 -10.09
N GLN A 183 27.65 42.83 -8.78
CA GLN A 183 28.47 43.54 -7.81
C GLN A 183 29.96 43.16 -7.95
N CYS A 184 30.28 41.89 -8.21
CA CYS A 184 31.63 41.42 -8.53
C CYS A 184 32.22 42.17 -9.74
N ASP A 185 31.42 42.34 -10.79
CA ASP A 185 31.82 43.10 -11.99
C ASP A 185 32.13 44.57 -11.64
N ALA A 186 31.32 45.20 -10.77
CA ALA A 186 31.56 46.57 -10.31
C ALA A 186 32.83 46.72 -9.45
N SER A 187 33.19 45.68 -8.70
CA SER A 187 34.38 45.64 -7.82
C SER A 187 35.63 45.04 -8.51
N ASN A 188 35.63 44.94 -9.86
CA ASN A 188 36.72 44.38 -10.67
C ASN A 188 37.11 42.92 -10.34
N ILE A 189 36.17 42.13 -9.80
CA ILE A 189 36.35 40.69 -9.58
C ILE A 189 35.90 39.95 -10.85
N GLY A 190 36.87 39.70 -11.74
CA GLY A 190 36.64 39.08 -13.04
C GLY A 190 36.36 37.58 -13.01
N VAL A 191 36.06 37.02 -14.18
CA VAL A 191 35.71 35.59 -14.38
C VAL A 191 36.83 34.60 -14.04
N GLU A 192 38.07 35.05 -13.93
CA GLU A 192 39.20 34.20 -13.52
C GLU A 192 39.24 33.95 -12.00
N ASP A 193 38.45 34.72 -11.24
CA ASP A 193 38.35 34.56 -9.79
C ASP A 193 37.86 33.15 -9.43
N GLU A 194 38.55 32.51 -8.49
CA GLU A 194 38.31 31.13 -8.11
C GLU A 194 36.93 30.95 -7.45
N ASP A 195 36.53 31.86 -6.55
CA ASP A 195 35.23 31.77 -5.88
C ASP A 195 34.08 32.03 -6.88
N ARG A 196 34.29 32.91 -7.88
CA ARG A 196 33.32 33.15 -8.95
C ARG A 196 33.11 31.90 -9.81
N ARG A 197 34.19 31.28 -10.29
CA ARG A 197 34.10 30.04 -11.09
C ARG A 197 33.49 28.90 -10.28
N SER A 198 33.89 28.76 -9.03
CA SER A 198 33.38 27.69 -8.15
C SER A 198 31.88 27.86 -7.85
N THR A 199 31.40 29.10 -7.70
CA THR A 199 29.94 29.37 -7.60
C THR A 199 29.20 28.92 -8.85
N GLU A 200 29.69 29.29 -10.04
CA GLU A 200 29.03 28.93 -11.31
C GLU A 200 29.03 27.43 -11.57
N GLU A 201 30.14 26.76 -11.26
CA GLU A 201 30.26 25.31 -11.35
C GLU A 201 29.30 24.61 -10.38
N ALA A 202 29.26 25.03 -9.12
CA ALA A 202 28.38 24.45 -8.10
C ALA A 202 26.88 24.62 -8.46
N ILE A 203 26.47 25.79 -8.97
CA ILE A 203 25.10 26.01 -9.47
C ILE A 203 24.80 25.10 -10.67
N SER A 204 25.76 24.91 -11.58
CA SER A 204 25.58 24.01 -12.72
C SER A 204 25.43 22.55 -12.27
N LEU A 205 26.26 22.10 -11.33
CA LEU A 205 26.19 20.76 -10.75
C LEU A 205 24.87 20.54 -10.02
N ALA A 206 24.41 21.52 -9.23
CA ALA A 206 23.12 21.46 -8.57
C ALA A 206 21.97 21.27 -9.58
N LYS A 207 21.98 22.05 -10.67
CA LYS A 207 20.98 21.97 -11.72
C LYS A 207 20.95 20.61 -12.42
N ASP A 208 22.12 20.06 -12.72
CA ASP A 208 22.21 18.75 -13.39
C ASP A 208 21.83 17.60 -12.45
N ALA A 209 22.20 17.68 -11.17
CA ALA A 209 21.79 16.73 -10.14
C ALA A 209 20.27 16.75 -9.93
N LEU A 210 19.66 17.94 -9.84
CA LEU A 210 18.21 18.09 -9.70
C LEU A 210 17.45 17.46 -10.86
N LYS A 211 17.86 17.73 -12.11
CA LYS A 211 17.26 17.11 -13.30
C LYS A 211 17.34 15.60 -13.30
N ALA A 212 18.44 15.05 -12.80
CA ALA A 212 18.64 13.61 -12.73
C ALA A 212 17.89 12.95 -11.56
N GLY A 213 17.21 13.73 -10.70
CA GLY A 213 16.53 13.23 -9.49
C GLY A 213 17.45 13.04 -8.28
N ARG A 214 18.72 13.48 -8.34
CA ARG A 214 19.69 13.36 -7.25
C ARG A 214 19.57 14.55 -6.30
N ILE A 215 18.52 14.53 -5.49
CA ILE A 215 18.14 15.66 -4.61
C ILE A 215 19.25 16.00 -3.61
N ASP A 216 19.82 15.00 -2.94
CA ASP A 216 20.86 15.23 -1.93
C ASP A 216 22.12 15.89 -2.53
N GLU A 217 22.56 15.43 -3.71
CA GLU A 217 23.69 16.02 -4.44
C GLU A 217 23.39 17.45 -4.91
N SER A 218 22.13 17.72 -5.30
CA SER A 218 21.68 19.06 -5.64
C SER A 218 21.79 19.99 -4.43
N LEU A 219 21.27 19.57 -3.27
CA LEU A 219 21.32 20.37 -2.05
C LEU A 219 22.76 20.59 -1.54
N GLU A 220 23.62 19.58 -1.63
CA GLU A 220 25.04 19.72 -1.30
C GLU A 220 25.73 20.75 -2.20
N SER A 221 25.49 20.67 -3.52
CA SER A 221 26.03 21.61 -4.50
C SER A 221 25.53 23.04 -4.27
N LEU A 222 24.25 23.21 -3.89
CA LEU A 222 23.70 24.52 -3.50
C LEU A 222 24.35 25.07 -2.23
N GLY A 223 24.63 24.21 -1.25
CA GLY A 223 25.36 24.61 -0.03
C GLY A 223 26.80 25.05 -0.33
N LEU A 224 27.47 24.39 -1.27
CA LEU A 224 28.79 24.83 -1.76
C LEU A 224 28.71 26.19 -2.47
N ALA A 225 27.71 26.38 -3.34
CA ALA A 225 27.48 27.64 -4.03
C ALA A 225 27.30 28.81 -3.04
N ASP A 226 26.44 28.65 -2.03
CA ASP A 226 26.24 29.67 -0.98
C ASP A 226 27.54 29.98 -0.23
N GLY A 227 28.33 28.95 0.10
CA GLY A 227 29.63 29.12 0.75
C GLY A 227 30.64 29.95 -0.08
N PHE A 228 30.67 29.76 -1.40
CA PHE A 228 31.50 30.59 -2.30
C PHE A 228 30.93 32.00 -2.47
N MET A 229 29.61 32.12 -2.59
CA MET A 229 28.93 33.42 -2.67
C MET A 229 29.15 34.27 -1.42
N GLU A 230 29.15 33.68 -0.23
CA GLU A 230 29.44 34.38 1.02
C GLU A 230 30.88 34.91 1.07
N LYS A 231 31.86 34.17 0.54
CA LYS A 231 33.24 34.68 0.41
C LYS A 231 33.32 35.87 -0.54
N LEU A 232 32.61 35.81 -1.67
CA LEU A 232 32.52 36.91 -2.62
C LEU A 232 31.85 38.13 -2.00
N ARG A 233 30.73 37.98 -1.30
CA ARG A 233 30.03 39.08 -0.59
C ARG A 233 30.94 39.88 0.34
N ARG A 234 31.92 39.23 0.97
CA ARG A 234 32.89 39.89 1.87
C ARG A 234 33.96 40.71 1.15
N ARG A 235 34.13 40.49 -0.16
CA ARG A 235 35.19 41.08 -0.99
C ARG A 235 34.69 42.21 -1.90
N VAL A 236 33.37 42.31 -2.06
CA VAL A 236 32.71 43.18 -3.04
C VAL A 236 32.29 44.52 -2.43
#